data_AF-A0AAP0D6B9-F1
#
_entry.id   AF-A0AAP0D6B9-F1
#
_cell.length_a   1.000
_cell.length_b   1.000
_cell.length_c   1.000
_cell.angle_alpha   90.00
_cell.angle_beta   90.00
_cell.angle_gamma   90.00
#
_symmetry.space_group_name_H-M   'P 1'
#
loop_
_entity.id
_entity.type
_entity.pdbx_description
1 polymer ?
#
loop_
_entity_poly.entity_id
_entity_poly.type
_entity_poly.pdbx_seq_one_letter_code
_entity_poly.pdbx_strand_id
1 'polypeptide(L)'
;MTSLVGLRPPVTGNLITILSIDGGGIRGIIPGVILEYLESELQALDGESARLADYFDVVAGTSTGGLIATMITAPNENKRPLYAAKDIVSFYLENGPKIFPRVGYVRSS
;
A
#
# COMPACT_ATOMS: atom_id res chain seq x y z
N MET A 1 -30.89 -3.52 -21.02
CA MET A 1 -30.41 -2.25 -20.44
C MET A 1 -30.09 -2.48 -18.97
N THR A 2 -28.87 -2.93 -18.67
CA THR A 2 -28.28 -2.74 -17.34
C THR A 2 -26.78 -2.53 -17.57
N SER A 3 -26.37 -1.27 -17.47
CA SER A 3 -24.99 -0.83 -17.53
C SER A 3 -24.24 -1.47 -16.37
N LEU A 4 -23.44 -2.50 -16.65
CA LEU A 4 -22.39 -2.95 -15.74
C LEU A 4 -21.36 -1.82 -15.69
N VAL A 5 -21.31 -1.15 -14.54
CA VAL A 5 -20.35 -0.10 -14.21
C VAL A 5 -18.95 -0.54 -14.66
N GLY A 6 -18.40 0.20 -15.62
CA GLY A 6 -17.19 -0.18 -16.35
C GLY A 6 -15.96 -0.28 -15.47
N LEU A 7 -15.59 -1.51 -15.10
CA LEU A 7 -14.21 -1.83 -14.79
C LEU A 7 -13.43 -1.68 -16.10
N ARG A 8 -12.41 -0.81 -16.12
CA ARG A 8 -11.52 -0.68 -17.27
C ARG A 8 -10.88 -2.05 -17.56
N PRO A 9 -10.65 -2.41 -18.83
CA PRO A 9 -9.86 -3.60 -19.14
C PRO A 9 -8.50 -3.51 -18.42
N PRO A 10 -7.90 -4.65 -18.03
CA PRO A 10 -6.58 -4.66 -17.42
C PRO A 10 -5.60 -3.87 -18.28
N VAL A 11 -4.71 -3.13 -17.63
CA VAL A 11 -3.72 -2.27 -18.32
C VAL A 11 -2.87 -3.11 -19.30
N THR A 12 -2.75 -4.42 -19.05
CA THR A 12 -2.14 -5.42 -19.94
C THR A 12 -2.77 -6.83 -19.74
N GLY A 13 -3.58 -7.31 -20.70
CA GLY A 13 -4.03 -8.72 -20.79
C GLY A 13 -5.47 -9.03 -20.31
N ASN A 14 -5.82 -10.32 -20.25
CA ASN A 14 -7.16 -10.83 -19.86
C ASN A 14 -7.29 -11.18 -18.37
N LEU A 15 -6.29 -10.84 -17.54
CA LEU A 15 -6.24 -11.17 -16.13
C LEU A 15 -6.47 -9.92 -15.28
N ILE A 16 -7.21 -10.06 -14.18
CA ILE A 16 -7.38 -9.01 -13.17
C ILE A 16 -6.39 -9.28 -12.03
N THR A 17 -5.59 -8.29 -11.67
CA THR A 17 -4.62 -8.39 -10.58
C THR A 17 -5.11 -7.65 -9.33
N ILE A 18 -5.08 -8.34 -8.18
CA ILE A 18 -5.59 -7.81 -6.92
C ILE A 18 -4.51 -7.92 -5.84
N LEU A 19 -4.21 -6.80 -5.19
CA LEU A 19 -3.37 -6.74 -3.99
C LEU A 19 -4.25 -6.51 -2.75
N SER A 20 -4.20 -7.41 -1.77
CA SER A 20 -4.90 -7.28 -0.50
C SER A 20 -3.91 -7.24 0.67
N ILE A 21 -4.04 -6.25 1.54
CA ILE A 21 -3.13 -6.01 2.66
C ILE A 21 -3.90 -6.06 3.98
N ASP A 22 -3.53 -7.02 4.83
CA ASP A 22 -4.16 -7.21 6.13
C ASP A 22 -3.80 -6.10 7.14
N GLY A 23 -4.69 -5.90 8.11
CA GLY A 23 -4.43 -5.04 9.26
C GLY A 23 -3.48 -5.67 10.27
N GLY A 24 -2.87 -4.85 11.13
CA GLY A 24 -1.94 -5.38 12.13
C GLY A 24 -1.35 -4.38 13.11
N GLY A 25 -1.87 -3.14 13.18
CA GLY A 25 -1.26 -2.07 13.96
C GLY A 25 0.16 -1.79 13.47
N ILE A 26 1.11 -1.72 14.41
CA ILE A 26 2.54 -1.51 14.08
C ILE A 26 3.15 -2.64 13.24
N ARG A 27 2.52 -3.84 13.21
CA ARG A 27 2.98 -4.96 12.37
C ARG A 27 2.80 -4.72 10.88
N GLY A 28 2.23 -3.58 10.45
CA GLY A 28 2.24 -3.11 9.07
C GLY A 28 3.62 -3.03 8.43
N ILE A 29 4.69 -3.00 9.24
CA ILE A 29 6.07 -3.11 8.77
C ILE A 29 6.30 -4.43 8.02
N ILE A 30 5.67 -5.54 8.43
CA ILE A 30 5.85 -6.86 7.79
C ILE A 30 5.39 -6.83 6.32
N PRO A 31 4.12 -6.49 5.99
CA PRO A 31 3.74 -6.33 4.60
C PRO A 31 4.49 -5.18 3.93
N GLY A 32 4.87 -4.12 4.65
CA GLY A 32 5.71 -3.04 4.11
C GLY A 32 7.03 -3.54 3.50
N VAL A 33 7.76 -4.41 4.21
CA VAL A 33 9.02 -5.01 3.71
C VAL A 33 8.78 -5.90 2.48
N ILE A 34 7.69 -6.68 2.47
CA ILE A 34 7.34 -7.53 1.33
C ILE A 34 7.02 -6.67 0.09
N LEU A 35 6.27 -5.59 0.28
CA LEU A 35 5.90 -4.68 -0.80
C LEU A 35 7.11 -3.90 -1.33
N GLU A 36 8.03 -3.48 -0.45
CA GLU A 36 9.30 -2.88 -0.84
C GLU A 36 10.10 -3.82 -1.75
N TYR A 37 10.26 -5.08 -1.33
CA TYR A 37 10.96 -6.08 -2.13
C TYR A 37 10.27 -6.30 -3.48
N LEU A 38 8.95 -6.50 -3.49
CA LEU A 38 8.18 -6.70 -4.71
C LEU A 38 8.32 -5.51 -5.68
N GLU A 39 8.20 -4.28 -5.19
CA GLU A 39 8.36 -3.09 -6.04
C GLU A 39 9.78 -2.96 -6.57
N SER A 40 10.80 -3.37 -5.80
CA SER A 40 12.20 -3.35 -6.25
C SER A 40 12.46 -4.35 -7.39
N GLU A 41 11.84 -5.52 -7.36
CA GLU A 41 11.95 -6.52 -8.43
C GLU A 41 11.25 -6.01 -9.70
N LEU A 42 10.08 -5.37 -9.56
CA LEU A 42 9.38 -4.75 -10.69
C LEU A 42 10.21 -3.59 -11.29
N GLN A 43 10.86 -2.79 -10.46
CA GLN A 43 11.77 -1.73 -10.91
C GLN A 43 13.02 -2.27 -11.62
N ALA A 44 13.54 -3.43 -11.20
CA ALA A 44 14.66 -4.08 -11.88
C ALA A 44 14.27 -4.58 -13.28
N LEU A 45 13.00 -4.95 -13.49
CA LEU A 45 12.48 -5.43 -14.76
C LEU A 45 12.07 -4.29 -15.71
N ASP A 46 11.32 -3.31 -15.19
CA ASP A 46 10.61 -2.32 -16.02
C ASP A 46 11.09 -0.87 -15.79
N GLY A 47 12.03 -0.66 -14.86
CA GLY A 47 12.71 0.62 -14.59
C GLY A 47 12.32 1.28 -13.26
N GLU A 48 13.16 2.21 -12.78
CA GLU A 48 13.03 2.83 -11.45
C GLU A 48 11.72 3.60 -11.20
N SER A 49 11.02 3.98 -12.26
CA SER A 49 9.74 4.69 -12.17
C SER A 49 8.57 3.75 -11.90
N ALA A 50 8.74 2.44 -12.04
CA ALA A 50 7.70 1.44 -11.78
C ALA A 50 7.20 1.50 -10.33
N ARG A 51 5.88 1.42 -10.16
CA ARG A 51 5.21 1.41 -8.86
C ARG A 51 4.19 0.29 -8.81
N LEU A 52 3.88 -0.21 -7.62
CA LEU A 52 2.87 -1.27 -7.44
C LEU A 52 1.51 -0.92 -8.09
N ALA A 53 1.10 0.36 -8.05
CA ALA A 53 -0.14 0.83 -8.67
C ALA A 53 -0.19 0.71 -10.21
N ASP A 54 0.95 0.45 -10.88
CA ASP A 54 1.00 0.22 -12.31
C ASP A 54 0.60 -1.22 -12.69
N TYR A 55 0.70 -2.16 -11.73
CA TYR A 55 0.55 -3.59 -11.97
C TYR A 55 -0.71 -4.19 -11.35
N PHE A 56 -1.33 -3.50 -10.39
CA PHE A 56 -2.53 -3.96 -9.68
C PHE A 56 -3.75 -3.14 -10.08
N ASP A 57 -4.74 -3.81 -10.69
CA ASP A 57 -6.03 -3.18 -11.03
C ASP A 57 -6.82 -2.78 -9.78
N VAL A 58 -6.67 -3.56 -8.70
CA VAL A 58 -7.31 -3.32 -7.42
C VAL A 58 -6.29 -3.46 -6.29
N VAL A 59 -6.25 -2.44 -5.43
CA VAL A 59 -5.50 -2.47 -4.17
C VAL A 59 -6.48 -2.25 -3.02
N ALA A 60 -6.53 -3.19 -2.09
CA ALA A 60 -7.39 -3.14 -0.93
C ALA A 60 -6.59 -3.38 0.36
N GLY A 61 -7.07 -2.82 1.46
CA GLY A 61 -6.50 -3.13 2.75
C GLY A 61 -7.39 -2.69 3.91
N THR A 62 -7.22 -3.35 5.06
CA THR A 62 -8.01 -3.08 6.27
C THR A 62 -7.12 -2.49 7.36
N SER A 63 -7.60 -1.47 8.08
CA SER A 63 -6.84 -0.80 9.15
C SER A 63 -5.47 -0.30 8.64
N THR A 64 -4.36 -0.68 9.29
CA THR A 64 -2.98 -0.46 8.82
C THR A 64 -2.79 -0.79 7.33
N GLY A 65 -3.38 -1.88 6.84
CA GLY A 65 -3.31 -2.25 5.43
C GLY A 65 -4.04 -1.27 4.53
N GLY A 66 -5.12 -0.65 4.99
CA GLY A 66 -5.83 0.41 4.27
C GLY A 66 -5.04 1.72 4.21
N LEU A 67 -4.30 2.04 5.27
CA LEU A 67 -3.35 3.15 5.26
C LEU A 67 -2.25 2.91 4.22
N ILE A 68 -1.65 1.70 4.22
CA ILE A 68 -0.64 1.32 3.23
C ILE A 68 -1.20 1.39 1.80
N ALA A 69 -2.38 0.79 1.57
CA ALA A 69 -3.06 0.85 0.27
C ALA A 69 -3.24 2.29 -0.21
N THR A 70 -3.62 3.20 0.68
CA THR A 70 -3.75 4.64 0.36
C THR A 70 -2.41 5.27 0.03
N MET A 71 -1.34 4.98 0.80
CA MET A 71 -0.01 5.54 0.53
C MET A 71 0.50 5.22 -0.88
N ILE A 72 0.29 3.98 -1.33
CA ILE A 72 0.79 3.51 -2.64
C ILE A 72 -0.18 3.76 -3.81
N THR A 73 -1.37 4.32 -3.57
CA THR A 73 -2.36 4.61 -4.63
C THR A 73 -2.78 6.08 -4.71
N ALA A 74 -2.65 6.86 -3.64
CA ALA A 74 -3.01 8.27 -3.63
C ALA A 74 -2.12 9.04 -4.61
N PRO A 75 -2.71 9.79 -5.57
CA PRO A 75 -1.94 10.49 -6.59
C PRO A 75 -1.29 11.76 -6.04
N ASN A 76 -0.05 12.01 -6.45
CA ASN A 76 0.62 13.30 -6.35
C ASN A 76 0.24 14.22 -7.53
N GLU A 77 0.85 15.40 -7.61
CA GLU A 77 0.62 16.40 -8.67
C GLU A 77 0.85 15.84 -10.10
N ASN A 78 1.76 14.86 -10.22
CA ASN A 78 2.09 14.20 -11.48
C ASN A 78 1.22 12.95 -11.76
N LYS A 79 0.14 12.74 -11.00
CA LYS A 79 -0.74 11.56 -11.07
C LYS A 79 0.00 10.22 -10.87
N ARG A 80 1.09 10.23 -10.11
CA ARG A 80 1.83 9.04 -9.66
C ARG A 80 1.56 8.79 -8.17
N PRO A 81 1.74 7.56 -7.66
CA PRO A 81 1.66 7.30 -6.23
C PRO A 81 2.50 8.27 -5.41
N LEU A 82 1.92 8.79 -4.33
CA LEU A 82 2.57 9.75 -3.43
C LEU A 82 3.78 9.13 -2.73
N TYR A 83 3.70 7.83 -2.40
CA TYR A 83 4.76 7.07 -1.78
C TYR A 83 5.19 5.89 -2.66
N ALA A 84 6.48 5.58 -2.66
CA ALA A 84 7.00 4.30 -3.10
C ALA A 84 6.84 3.26 -1.98
N ALA A 85 6.91 1.97 -2.30
CA ALA A 85 6.74 0.91 -1.32
C ALA A 85 7.82 0.96 -0.21
N LYS A 86 9.06 1.33 -0.57
CA LYS A 86 10.16 1.54 0.39
C LYS A 86 9.87 2.59 1.46
N ASP A 87 8.99 3.56 1.17
CA ASP A 87 8.67 4.65 2.09
C ASP A 87 7.72 4.19 3.21
N ILE A 88 7.06 3.03 3.05
CA ILE A 88 6.12 2.48 4.03
C ILE A 88 6.85 2.15 5.35
N VAL A 89 8.01 1.49 5.26
CA VAL A 89 8.77 1.08 6.45
C VAL A 89 9.26 2.33 7.19
N SER A 90 9.86 3.28 6.48
CA SER A 90 10.30 4.57 7.03
C SER A 90 9.15 5.31 7.71
N PHE A 91 7.98 5.37 7.06
CA PHE A 91 6.79 6.01 7.64
C PHE A 91 6.40 5.39 9.00
N TYR A 92 6.39 4.05 9.12
CA TYR A 92 6.06 3.41 10.39
C TYR A 92 7.17 3.52 11.44
N LEU A 93 8.45 3.57 11.05
CA LEU A 93 9.54 3.81 11.99
C LEU A 93 9.46 5.21 12.60
N GLU A 94 9.14 6.21 11.78
CA GLU A 94 9.06 7.61 12.19
C GLU A 94 7.77 7.95 12.94
N ASN A 95 6.63 7.47 12.42
CA ASN A 95 5.31 7.85 12.92
C ASN A 95 4.68 6.80 13.84
N GLY A 96 5.20 5.56 13.84
CA GLY A 96 4.69 4.45 14.64
C GLY A 96 4.52 4.78 16.13
N PRO A 97 5.50 5.41 16.82
CA PRO A 97 5.34 5.79 18.23
C PRO A 97 4.21 6.80 18.48
N LYS A 98 3.87 7.65 17.51
CA LYS A 98 2.79 8.65 17.59
C LYS A 98 1.43 8.03 17.27
N ILE A 99 1.38 7.13 16.29
CA ILE A 99 0.16 6.44 15.85
C ILE A 99 -0.24 5.35 16.85
N PHE A 100 0.75 4.66 17.43
CA PHE A 100 0.57 3.59 18.41
C PHE A 100 1.28 3.95 19.72
N PRO A 101 0.82 4.99 20.44
CA PRO A 101 1.44 5.39 21.70
C PRO A 101 1.28 4.25 22.72
N ARG A 102 2.35 3.99 23.49
CA ARG A 102 2.23 3.12 24.66
C ARG A 102 1.44 3.88 25.72
N VAL A 103 0.14 3.64 25.78
CA VAL A 103 -0.66 4.09 26.93
C VAL A 103 -0.21 3.25 28.12
N GLY A 104 0.58 3.85 29.01
CA GLY A 104 0.90 3.26 30.29
C GLY A 104 -0.41 3.00 31.03
N TYR A 105 -0.71 1.74 31.33
CA TYR A 105 -1.84 1.39 32.18
C TYR A 105 -1.56 1.93 33.57
N VAL A 106 -2.03 3.15 33.87
CA VAL A 106 -2.10 3.61 35.26
C VAL A 106 -3.18 2.76 35.90
N ARG A 107 -2.77 1.76 36.69
CA ARG A 107 -3.68 1.08 37.60
C ARG A 107 -4.25 2.14 38.53
N SER A 108 -5.52 2.51 38.35
CA SER A 108 -6.28 3.12 39.42
C SER A 108 -6.54 2.01 40.44
N SER A 109 -5.68 1.94 41.45
CA SER A 109 -5.97 1.27 42.72
C SER A 109 -6.87 2.14 43.58
#